data_AF-A0A2A3E8Q1-F1
#
_entry.id   AF-A0A2A3E8Q1-F1
#
_cell.length_a   1.000
_cell.length_b   1.000
_cell.length_c   1.000
_cell.angle_alpha   90.00
_cell.angle_beta   90.00
_cell.angle_gamma   90.00
#
_symmetry.space_group_name_H-M   'P 1'
#
loop_
_entity.id
_entity.type
_entity.pdbx_description
1 polymer ?
#
loop_
_entity_poly.entity_id
_entity_poly.type
_entity_poly.pdbx_seq_one_letter_code
_entity_poly.pdbx_strand_id
1 'polypeptide(L)'
;MFIKINSVVHMQLRLGEFNVDKLDLIEDTKGNAGDNGRLIVTNLRIIWHSLLLPKINLSIGYNTFITVNTKIIHSLQGRHMQALYILASFRNCRYEFLFTNRDLKSTRHYTSGNIGTFIVTNIRLVWFADVNCQFNISIPYLIIANIIIKNSKFGPTLVINSTESSGGYILGFQVNPVQKLHIVYKEILMLWKAFEKFPIFGVDYTFEHQAPLQQSNMEQYTEIQDNQIEISNVFGYYFSEGSNQRKPSFSIYLGLAAEEPREASTLQNLWELVPQT
;
A
#
# COMPACT_ATOMS: atom_id res chain seq x y z
N MET A 1 5.29 -4.70 3.75
CA MET A 1 4.22 -5.52 3.16
C MET A 1 4.48 -6.96 3.55
N PHE A 2 3.47 -7.74 3.91
CA PHE A 2 3.61 -9.16 4.26
C PHE A 2 2.42 -9.92 3.68
N ILE A 3 2.57 -10.42 2.44
CA ILE A 3 1.43 -10.86 1.61
C ILE A 3 0.66 -12.04 2.26
N LYS A 4 1.34 -12.85 3.08
CA LYS A 4 0.74 -13.80 4.03
C LYS A 4 1.39 -13.63 5.41
N ILE A 5 0.62 -13.83 6.48
CA ILE A 5 1.09 -13.77 7.88
C ILE A 5 0.94 -15.16 8.54
N ASN A 6 2.07 -15.83 8.79
CA ASN A 6 2.07 -17.14 9.46
C ASN A 6 1.94 -17.08 11.00
N SER A 7 2.05 -15.89 11.61
CA SER A 7 1.99 -15.68 13.07
C SER A 7 1.00 -14.56 13.40
N VAL A 8 0.06 -14.83 14.31
CA VAL A 8 -1.07 -13.93 14.63
C VAL A 8 -0.58 -12.58 15.16
N VAL A 9 0.62 -12.56 15.78
CA VAL A 9 1.31 -11.34 16.24
C VAL A 9 1.44 -10.28 15.14
N HIS A 10 1.73 -10.67 13.89
CA HIS A 10 1.87 -9.68 12.81
C HIS A 10 0.53 -9.19 12.24
N MET A 11 -0.60 -9.83 12.57
CA MET A 11 -1.94 -9.29 12.25
C MET A 11 -2.34 -8.16 13.20
N GLN A 12 -1.70 -8.04 14.37
CA GLN A 12 -1.96 -6.96 15.33
C GLN A 12 -1.76 -5.58 14.70
N LEU A 13 -2.50 -4.60 15.22
CA LEU A 13 -2.35 -3.19 14.88
C LEU A 13 -1.00 -2.68 15.40
N ARG A 14 -0.25 -2.01 14.53
CA ARG A 14 0.99 -1.30 14.89
C ARG A 14 0.68 -0.03 15.66
N LEU A 15 1.70 0.61 16.23
CA LEU A 15 1.56 1.95 16.83
C LEU A 15 0.95 2.93 15.80
N GLY A 16 -0.11 3.65 16.22
CA GLY A 16 -0.92 4.54 15.37
C GLY A 16 -1.86 3.85 14.39
N GLU A 17 -1.75 2.54 14.21
CA GLU A 17 -2.63 1.80 13.32
C GLU A 17 -3.97 1.53 14.02
N PHE A 18 -5.07 1.82 13.36
CA PHE A 18 -6.42 1.56 13.87
C PHE A 18 -7.32 0.96 12.80
N ASN A 19 -8.32 0.21 13.24
CA ASN A 19 -9.40 -0.25 12.37
C ASN A 19 -10.22 0.97 11.93
N VAL A 20 -10.30 1.17 10.62
CA VAL A 20 -11.18 2.14 9.96
C VAL A 20 -12.54 1.51 9.75
N ASP A 21 -12.55 0.26 9.24
CA ASP A 21 -13.76 -0.53 9.07
C ASP A 21 -13.47 -2.04 9.24
N LYS A 22 -14.53 -2.82 9.53
CA LYS A 22 -14.50 -4.28 9.57
C LYS A 22 -15.73 -4.81 8.85
N LEU A 23 -15.49 -5.49 7.74
CA LEU A 23 -16.52 -6.13 6.94
C LEU A 23 -16.45 -7.64 7.14
N ASP A 24 -17.53 -8.23 7.65
CA ASP A 24 -17.69 -9.67 7.84
C ASP A 24 -18.35 -10.30 6.60
N LEU A 25 -18.24 -11.63 6.47
CA LEU A 25 -18.76 -12.40 5.32
C LEU A 25 -18.12 -12.01 3.97
N ILE A 26 -16.87 -11.57 4.02
CA ILE A 26 -16.05 -11.25 2.85
C ILE A 26 -15.25 -12.49 2.46
N GLU A 27 -15.51 -12.99 1.27
CA GLU A 27 -14.82 -14.16 0.70
C GLU A 27 -13.60 -13.71 -0.11
N ASP A 28 -12.48 -14.44 0.01
CA ASP A 28 -11.37 -14.35 -0.95
C ASP A 28 -11.60 -15.34 -2.09
N THR A 29 -12.28 -14.89 -3.15
CA THR A 29 -12.65 -15.75 -4.29
C THR A 29 -11.46 -16.21 -5.13
N LYS A 30 -10.25 -15.64 -4.93
CA LYS A 30 -9.06 -15.98 -5.72
C LYS A 30 -8.22 -17.08 -5.06
N GLY A 31 -7.97 -16.97 -3.75
CA GLY A 31 -7.12 -17.90 -3.01
C GLY A 31 -7.85 -18.90 -2.11
N ASN A 32 -9.04 -18.56 -1.62
CA ASN A 32 -9.77 -19.32 -0.59
C ASN A 32 -11.29 -19.36 -0.89
N ALA A 33 -11.66 -19.61 -2.15
CA ALA A 33 -13.05 -19.59 -2.60
C ALA A 33 -13.96 -20.50 -1.76
N GLY A 34 -15.15 -20.00 -1.40
CA GLY A 34 -16.09 -20.65 -0.49
C GLY A 34 -15.82 -20.46 1.01
N ASP A 35 -14.65 -19.95 1.42
CA ASP A 35 -14.37 -19.63 2.82
C ASP A 35 -14.85 -18.21 3.18
N ASN A 36 -15.67 -18.11 4.24
CA ASN A 36 -16.17 -16.82 4.70
C ASN A 36 -15.14 -16.19 5.64
N GLY A 37 -14.49 -15.12 5.17
CA GLY A 37 -13.55 -14.36 5.96
C GLY A 37 -14.10 -13.04 6.48
N ARG A 38 -13.16 -12.28 7.05
CA ARG A 38 -13.33 -10.97 7.65
C ARG A 38 -12.28 -10.04 7.05
N LEU A 39 -12.73 -8.99 6.37
CA LEU A 39 -11.89 -7.94 5.82
C LEU A 39 -11.78 -6.80 6.84
N ILE A 40 -10.58 -6.55 7.33
CA ILE A 40 -10.28 -5.47 8.26
C ILE A 40 -9.55 -4.39 7.47
N VAL A 41 -10.21 -3.26 7.29
CA VAL A 41 -9.66 -2.05 6.67
C VAL A 41 -8.99 -1.28 7.80
N THR A 42 -7.66 -1.26 7.87
CA THR A 42 -6.93 -0.37 8.77
C THR A 42 -6.62 0.95 8.07
N ASN A 43 -6.09 1.92 8.80
CA ASN A 43 -5.56 3.16 8.22
C ASN A 43 -4.26 2.99 7.40
N LEU A 44 -3.65 1.80 7.36
CA LEU A 44 -2.41 1.50 6.61
C LEU A 44 -2.52 0.33 5.62
N ARG A 45 -3.41 -0.63 5.87
CA ARG A 45 -3.52 -1.89 5.09
C ARG A 45 -4.92 -2.48 5.15
N ILE A 46 -5.25 -3.27 4.14
CA ILE A 46 -6.29 -4.28 4.24
C ILE A 46 -5.66 -5.56 4.82
N ILE A 47 -6.31 -6.13 5.82
CA ILE A 47 -6.08 -7.49 6.32
C ILE A 47 -7.31 -8.32 5.93
N TRP A 48 -7.12 -9.51 5.42
CA TRP A 48 -8.19 -10.51 5.32
C TRP A 48 -7.80 -11.72 6.17
N HIS A 49 -8.74 -12.33 6.88
CA HIS A 49 -8.54 -13.65 7.47
C HIS A 49 -9.81 -14.49 7.41
N SER A 50 -9.64 -15.81 7.29
CA SER A 50 -10.73 -16.79 7.45
C SER A 50 -11.38 -16.65 8.83
N LEU A 51 -12.71 -16.79 8.91
CA LEU A 51 -13.43 -16.91 10.19
C LEU A 51 -13.31 -18.33 10.77
N LEU A 52 -13.08 -19.34 9.93
CA LEU A 52 -12.96 -20.75 10.35
C LEU A 52 -11.53 -21.10 10.77
N LEU A 53 -10.52 -20.55 10.08
CA LEU A 53 -9.11 -20.86 10.28
C LEU A 53 -8.23 -19.60 10.21
N PRO A 54 -8.15 -18.74 11.26
CA PRO A 54 -7.44 -17.45 11.22
C PRO A 54 -5.95 -17.47 10.82
N LYS A 55 -5.31 -18.66 10.83
CA LYS A 55 -3.98 -18.92 10.23
C LYS A 55 -3.93 -18.76 8.70
N ILE A 56 -5.10 -18.74 8.06
CA ILE A 56 -5.31 -18.43 6.64
C ILE A 56 -5.70 -16.96 6.55
N ASN A 57 -4.76 -16.14 6.08
CA ASN A 57 -4.88 -14.68 6.09
C ASN A 57 -3.98 -14.03 5.02
N LEU A 58 -4.24 -12.74 4.76
CA LEU A 58 -3.56 -11.86 3.81
C LEU A 58 -3.36 -10.47 4.44
N SER A 59 -2.29 -9.75 4.09
CA SER A 59 -2.02 -8.40 4.62
C SER A 59 -1.35 -7.49 3.60
N ILE A 60 -2.17 -6.61 3.01
CA ILE A 60 -1.87 -5.88 1.78
C ILE A 60 -1.91 -4.37 2.06
N GLY A 61 -0.74 -3.73 2.08
CA GLY A 61 -0.59 -2.31 2.42
C GLY A 61 -0.90 -1.39 1.25
N TYR A 62 -1.56 -0.26 1.49
CA TYR A 62 -2.11 0.60 0.42
C TYR A 62 -1.07 1.12 -0.58
N ASN A 63 0.18 1.36 -0.14
CA ASN A 63 1.31 1.76 -0.99
C ASN A 63 1.73 0.71 -2.07
N THR A 64 1.02 -0.42 -2.16
CA THR A 64 1.32 -1.51 -3.10
C THR A 64 0.25 -1.69 -4.17
N PHE A 65 -0.89 -1.02 -4.03
CA PHE A 65 -2.02 -1.13 -4.96
C PHE A 65 -1.71 -0.39 -6.27
N ILE A 66 -1.71 -1.12 -7.40
CA ILE A 66 -1.70 -0.54 -8.75
C ILE A 66 -3.12 -0.08 -9.12
N THR A 67 -4.12 -0.87 -8.74
CA THR A 67 -5.51 -0.64 -9.15
C THR A 67 -6.46 -1.27 -8.12
N VAL A 68 -7.48 -0.51 -7.71
CA VAL A 68 -8.57 -0.97 -6.84
C VAL A 68 -9.89 -0.64 -7.52
N ASN A 69 -10.52 -1.63 -8.11
CA ASN A 69 -11.76 -1.47 -8.88
C ASN A 69 -12.84 -2.40 -8.33
N THR A 70 -14.10 -1.99 -8.43
CA THR A 70 -15.22 -2.89 -8.19
C THR A 70 -15.57 -3.65 -9.47
N LYS A 71 -15.47 -4.97 -9.45
CA LYS A 71 -16.01 -5.85 -10.51
C LYS A 71 -17.38 -6.36 -10.07
N ILE A 72 -18.34 -6.47 -11.00
CA ILE A 72 -19.58 -7.20 -10.74
C ILE A 72 -19.33 -8.67 -11.11
N ILE A 73 -19.57 -9.58 -10.16
CA ILE A 73 -19.49 -11.03 -10.36
C ILE A 73 -20.91 -11.60 -10.31
N HIS A 74 -21.19 -12.58 -11.18
CA HIS A 74 -22.43 -13.34 -11.17
C HIS A 74 -22.22 -14.61 -10.35
N SER A 75 -23.00 -14.84 -9.30
CA SER A 75 -22.98 -16.12 -8.59
C SER A 75 -23.72 -17.21 -9.38
N LEU A 76 -23.43 -18.48 -9.07
CA LEU A 76 -24.17 -19.65 -9.58
C LEU A 76 -25.69 -19.61 -9.25
N GLN A 77 -26.11 -18.72 -8.33
CA GLN A 77 -27.50 -18.49 -7.93
C GLN A 77 -28.10 -17.23 -8.58
N GLY A 78 -27.45 -16.66 -9.60
CA GLY A 78 -27.96 -15.52 -10.37
C GLY A 78 -27.91 -14.17 -9.64
N ARG A 79 -27.26 -14.07 -8.47
CA ARG A 79 -27.08 -12.79 -7.78
C ARG A 79 -25.84 -12.06 -8.31
N HIS A 80 -26.00 -10.78 -8.62
CA HIS A 80 -24.89 -9.86 -8.85
C HIS A 80 -24.25 -9.50 -7.50
N MET A 81 -22.93 -9.64 -7.39
CA MET A 81 -22.17 -9.29 -6.18
C MET A 81 -21.01 -8.35 -6.55
N GLN A 82 -20.75 -7.34 -5.73
CA GLN A 82 -19.66 -6.39 -5.97
C GLN A 82 -18.37 -6.88 -5.32
N ALA A 83 -17.37 -7.20 -6.16
CA ALA A 83 -16.07 -7.66 -5.73
C ALA A 83 -15.03 -6.55 -5.80
N LEU A 84 -14.38 -6.29 -4.68
CA LEU A 84 -13.20 -5.45 -4.56
C LEU A 84 -12.02 -6.18 -5.21
N TYR A 85 -11.76 -5.87 -6.48
CA TYR A 85 -10.60 -6.33 -7.22
C TYR A 85 -9.41 -5.42 -6.92
N ILE A 86 -8.36 -6.00 -6.34
CA ILE A 86 -7.10 -5.31 -6.04
C ILE A 86 -6.01 -5.95 -6.87
N LEU A 87 -5.42 -5.17 -7.77
CA LEU A 87 -4.15 -5.49 -8.42
C LEU A 87 -3.04 -4.78 -7.64
N ALA A 88 -2.08 -5.52 -7.10
CA ALA A 88 -0.94 -5.00 -6.35
C ALA A 88 0.39 -5.32 -7.04
N SER A 89 1.38 -4.42 -6.92
CA SER A 89 2.76 -4.63 -7.36
C SER A 89 3.66 -4.83 -6.15
N PHE A 90 4.50 -5.87 -6.18
CA PHE A 90 5.58 -6.03 -5.22
C PHE A 90 6.74 -6.81 -5.83
N ARG A 91 7.97 -6.29 -5.71
CA ARG A 91 9.20 -6.93 -6.23
C ARG A 91 9.07 -7.36 -7.70
N ASN A 92 8.52 -6.46 -8.54
CA ASN A 92 8.21 -6.66 -9.96
C ASN A 92 7.16 -7.75 -10.28
N CYS A 93 6.69 -8.51 -9.30
CA CYS A 93 5.55 -9.40 -9.43
C CYS A 93 4.24 -8.60 -9.28
N ARG A 94 3.22 -9.03 -10.03
CA ARG A 94 1.85 -8.51 -9.94
C ARG A 94 0.94 -9.55 -9.32
N TYR A 95 0.14 -9.12 -8.35
CA TYR A 95 -0.76 -9.98 -7.57
C TYR A 95 -2.21 -9.48 -7.68
N GLU A 96 -3.13 -10.39 -7.91
CA GLU A 96 -4.57 -10.14 -7.92
C GLU A 96 -5.23 -10.72 -6.67
N PHE A 97 -6.05 -9.89 -6.04
CA PHE A 97 -6.94 -10.28 -4.96
C PHE A 97 -8.36 -9.89 -5.36
N LEU A 98 -9.34 -10.71 -4.97
CA LEU A 98 -10.73 -10.55 -5.36
C LEU A 98 -11.61 -10.83 -4.15
N PHE A 99 -11.96 -9.75 -3.44
CA PHE A 99 -12.76 -9.84 -2.22
C PHE A 99 -14.22 -9.50 -2.51
N THR A 100 -15.12 -10.49 -2.48
CA THR A 100 -16.56 -10.24 -2.69
C THR A 100 -17.15 -9.53 -1.47
N ASN A 101 -17.51 -8.26 -1.64
CA ASN A 101 -18.28 -7.53 -0.63
C ASN A 101 -19.77 -7.83 -0.81
N ARG A 102 -20.47 -7.92 0.32
CA ARG A 102 -21.93 -8.09 0.36
C ARG A 102 -22.67 -6.75 0.53
N ASP A 103 -21.95 -5.64 0.72
CA ASP A 103 -22.45 -4.26 0.79
C ASP A 103 -21.56 -3.23 0.03
N LEU A 104 -21.96 -1.96 -0.12
CA LEU A 104 -21.41 -1.02 -1.14
C LEU A 104 -20.99 0.41 -0.65
N LYS A 105 -19.71 0.84 -0.87
CA LYS A 105 -19.08 2.24 -0.79
C LYS A 105 -17.52 2.15 -1.02
N SER A 106 -16.63 3.16 -1.10
CA SER A 106 -16.56 4.61 -1.52
C SER A 106 -15.05 5.03 -1.72
N THR A 107 -14.64 6.15 -2.38
CA THR A 107 -13.23 6.32 -2.88
C THR A 107 -12.57 7.73 -3.17
N ARG A 108 -11.25 7.90 -2.81
CA ARG A 108 -10.04 8.52 -3.51
C ARG A 108 -9.50 10.00 -3.30
N HIS A 109 -8.18 10.24 -3.56
CA HIS A 109 -7.33 11.49 -3.35
C HIS A 109 -5.83 11.43 -3.88
N TYR A 110 -5.05 12.55 -4.11
CA TYR A 110 -3.60 12.62 -4.57
C TYR A 110 -2.78 13.98 -4.34
N THR A 111 -1.44 14.06 -4.67
CA THR A 111 -0.44 15.22 -4.53
C THR A 111 0.66 15.27 -5.68
N SER A 112 1.82 16.00 -5.82
CA SER A 112 2.74 16.97 -5.09
C SER A 112 3.91 17.56 -6.01
N GLY A 113 4.81 18.49 -5.54
CA GLY A 113 6.05 19.08 -6.19
C GLY A 113 7.14 19.88 -5.33
N ASN A 114 7.42 21.21 -5.53
CA ASN A 114 8.67 22.02 -5.21
C ASN A 114 8.57 23.45 -4.46
N ILE A 115 9.45 24.45 -4.76
CA ILE A 115 9.98 25.71 -4.07
C ILE A 115 9.10 26.62 -3.15
N GLY A 116 9.27 26.67 -1.82
CA GLY A 116 8.33 27.46 -1.00
C GLY A 116 8.56 27.97 0.42
N THR A 117 7.45 28.52 0.93
CA THR A 117 7.05 28.63 2.32
C THR A 117 7.08 27.24 2.99
N PHE A 118 7.89 27.09 4.05
CA PHE A 118 7.99 25.85 4.83
C PHE A 118 7.07 25.89 6.06
N ILE A 119 6.09 24.99 6.12
CA ILE A 119 5.13 24.83 7.22
C ILE A 119 5.47 23.58 8.03
N VAL A 120 5.57 23.74 9.35
CA VAL A 120 5.62 22.64 10.31
C VAL A 120 4.19 22.36 10.81
N THR A 121 3.78 21.09 10.89
CA THR A 121 2.50 20.68 11.48
C THR A 121 2.74 19.52 12.46
N ASN A 122 1.72 19.13 13.23
CA ASN A 122 1.79 18.00 14.16
C ASN A 122 1.92 16.61 13.50
N ILE A 123 1.68 16.48 12.18
CA ILE A 123 1.69 15.17 11.48
C ILE A 123 2.66 15.10 10.29
N ARG A 124 3.03 16.25 9.71
CA ARG A 124 3.88 16.35 8.52
C ARG A 124 4.57 17.70 8.39
N LEU A 125 5.64 17.74 7.62
CA LEU A 125 6.28 18.96 7.14
C LEU A 125 5.75 19.23 5.73
N VAL A 126 5.45 20.48 5.38
CA VAL A 126 4.96 20.86 4.04
C VAL A 126 5.77 22.05 3.54
N TRP A 127 6.04 22.11 2.25
CA TRP A 127 6.78 23.21 1.63
C TRP A 127 6.31 23.42 0.20
N PHE A 128 5.96 24.65 -0.21
CA PHE A 128 5.26 24.87 -1.48
C PHE A 128 5.59 26.17 -2.22
N ALA A 129 5.97 26.03 -3.49
CA ALA A 129 5.57 26.90 -4.59
C ALA A 129 5.15 28.35 -4.29
N ASP A 130 5.99 29.21 -3.68
CA ASP A 130 5.66 30.64 -3.51
C ASP A 130 5.40 31.29 -4.89
N VAL A 131 6.08 30.79 -5.93
CA VAL A 131 5.91 31.16 -7.34
C VAL A 131 4.92 30.25 -8.08
N ASN A 132 4.65 29.03 -7.58
CA ASN A 132 3.74 28.05 -8.20
C ASN A 132 3.31 26.93 -7.21
N CYS A 133 2.25 27.13 -6.44
CA CYS A 133 1.80 26.21 -5.39
C CYS A 133 1.53 24.77 -5.83
N GLN A 134 1.27 24.51 -7.12
CA GLN A 134 1.15 23.13 -7.65
C GLN A 134 2.40 22.31 -7.39
N PHE A 135 3.53 22.99 -7.30
CA PHE A 135 4.76 22.45 -6.82
C PHE A 135 4.84 22.62 -5.29
N ASN A 136 4.64 21.51 -4.56
CA ASN A 136 4.78 21.40 -3.11
C ASN A 136 5.32 20.04 -2.60
N ILE A 137 6.33 19.96 -1.75
CA ILE A 137 6.69 18.69 -1.09
C ILE A 137 5.98 18.57 0.27
N SER A 138 5.50 17.37 0.58
CA SER A 138 4.86 17.03 1.85
C SER A 138 5.54 15.79 2.42
N ILE A 139 6.09 15.90 3.62
CA ILE A 139 6.91 14.89 4.29
C ILE A 139 6.22 14.48 5.60
N PRO A 140 5.39 13.43 5.61
CA PRO A 140 4.84 12.86 6.84
C PRO A 140 5.92 12.44 7.83
N TYR A 141 5.71 12.67 9.13
CA TYR A 141 6.65 12.22 10.16
C TYR A 141 6.91 10.70 10.13
N LEU A 142 5.93 9.92 9.66
CA LEU A 142 6.01 8.47 9.44
C LEU A 142 7.13 8.04 8.47
N ILE A 143 7.47 8.85 7.47
CA ILE A 143 8.48 8.47 6.45
C ILE A 143 9.88 9.02 6.74
N ILE A 144 10.06 9.81 7.80
CA ILE A 144 11.34 10.39 8.17
C ILE A 144 12.17 9.37 8.94
N ALA A 145 13.36 9.07 8.44
CA ALA A 145 14.36 8.22 9.09
C ALA A 145 15.36 9.02 9.94
N ASN A 146 15.71 10.24 9.50
CA ASN A 146 16.66 11.10 10.22
C ASN A 146 16.46 12.58 9.86
N ILE A 147 16.77 13.47 10.81
CA ILE A 147 16.71 14.93 10.65
C ILE A 147 18.02 15.50 11.20
N ILE A 148 18.79 16.19 10.37
CA ILE A 148 20.12 16.71 10.72
C ILE A 148 20.35 18.07 10.07
N ILE A 149 21.13 18.95 10.73
CA ILE A 149 21.70 20.13 10.06
C ILE A 149 23.05 19.73 9.48
N LYS A 150 23.28 20.04 8.20
CA LYS A 150 24.56 19.87 7.51
C LYS A 150 24.88 21.13 6.71
N ASN A 151 26.17 21.43 6.55
CA ASN A 151 26.61 22.45 5.59
C ASN A 151 26.49 21.88 4.18
N SER A 152 25.78 22.57 3.30
CA SER A 152 25.79 22.33 1.85
C SER A 152 26.66 23.36 1.14
N LYS A 153 26.78 23.25 -0.19
CA LYS A 153 27.46 24.25 -1.03
C LYS A 153 26.86 25.68 -0.96
N PHE A 154 25.69 25.82 -0.34
CA PHE A 154 24.99 27.09 -0.12
C PHE A 154 24.93 27.50 1.38
N GLY A 155 25.63 26.78 2.26
CA GLY A 155 25.64 27.03 3.71
C GLY A 155 24.77 26.07 4.53
N PRO A 156 24.51 26.39 5.81
CA PRO A 156 23.75 25.53 6.73
C PRO A 156 22.36 25.18 6.17
N THR A 157 22.07 23.88 6.11
CA THR A 157 20.89 23.30 5.46
C THR A 157 20.25 22.28 6.39
N LEU A 158 18.92 22.35 6.56
CA LEU A 158 18.12 21.30 7.19
C LEU A 158 18.04 20.13 6.21
N VAL A 159 18.61 18.99 6.58
CA VAL A 159 18.57 17.76 5.78
C VAL A 159 17.65 16.77 6.46
N ILE A 160 16.59 16.38 5.75
CA ILE A 160 15.62 15.36 6.15
C ILE A 160 15.83 14.15 5.25
N ASN A 161 16.17 13.01 5.86
CA ASN A 161 16.29 11.74 5.15
C ASN A 161 14.99 10.95 5.31
N SER A 162 14.42 10.47 4.20
CA SER A 162 13.31 9.51 4.24
C SER A 162 13.82 8.08 4.46
N THR A 163 12.93 7.17 4.87
CA THR A 163 13.25 5.75 4.96
C THR A 163 13.58 5.14 3.60
N GLU A 164 14.41 4.10 3.56
CA GLU A 164 14.65 3.31 2.33
C GLU A 164 13.33 2.77 1.75
N SER A 165 12.40 2.37 2.61
CA SER A 165 11.05 1.91 2.25
C SER A 165 10.16 2.99 1.59
N SER A 166 10.54 4.26 1.68
CA SER A 166 9.89 5.38 0.99
C SER A 166 10.73 5.98 -0.14
N GLY A 167 11.86 5.35 -0.51
CA GLY A 167 12.75 5.79 -1.59
C GLY A 167 14.09 6.38 -1.15
N GLY A 168 14.35 6.51 0.17
CA GLY A 168 15.64 6.98 0.69
C GLY A 168 16.00 8.42 0.32
N TYR A 169 15.00 9.29 0.14
CA TYR A 169 15.19 10.66 -0.32
C TYR A 169 15.99 11.50 0.68
N ILE A 170 16.93 12.31 0.17
CA ILE A 170 17.69 13.29 0.96
C ILE A 170 17.19 14.68 0.57
N LEU A 171 16.39 15.29 1.45
CA LEU A 171 15.68 16.53 1.20
C LEU A 171 16.35 17.69 1.95
N GLY A 172 16.91 18.66 1.22
CA GLY A 172 17.69 19.76 1.77
C GLY A 172 16.98 21.11 1.69
N PHE A 173 16.64 21.70 2.84
CA PHE A 173 15.98 23.00 2.96
C PHE A 173 16.91 24.04 3.58
N GLN A 174 17.13 25.14 2.89
CA GLN A 174 17.86 26.30 3.43
C GLN A 174 16.86 27.22 4.11
N VAL A 175 17.15 27.64 5.34
CA VAL A 175 16.31 28.54 6.13
C VAL A 175 17.16 29.72 6.57
N ASN A 176 16.88 30.89 6.02
CA ASN A 176 17.56 32.14 6.36
C ASN A 176 16.70 32.98 7.32
N PRO A 177 17.30 33.64 8.33
CA PRO A 177 18.71 33.54 8.74
C PRO A 177 18.98 32.25 9.54
N VAL A 178 20.26 31.86 9.69
CA VAL A 178 20.68 30.57 10.28
C VAL A 178 20.21 30.36 11.74
N GLN A 179 19.95 31.43 12.49
CA GLN A 179 19.34 31.34 13.82
C GLN A 179 17.93 30.70 13.74
N LYS A 180 17.15 31.04 12.71
CA LYS A 180 15.81 30.48 12.45
C LYS A 180 15.89 29.00 12.06
N LEU A 181 16.91 28.60 11.28
CA LEU A 181 17.19 27.20 10.96
C LEU A 181 17.33 26.33 12.23
N HIS A 182 18.11 26.80 13.23
CA HIS A 182 18.31 26.06 14.47
C HIS A 182 17.07 26.00 15.37
N ILE A 183 16.19 27.01 15.33
CA ILE A 183 14.90 27.00 16.04
C ILE A 183 13.96 25.97 15.39
N VAL A 184 13.74 26.08 14.08
CA VAL A 184 12.87 25.19 13.30
C VAL A 184 13.33 23.73 13.40
N TYR A 185 14.65 23.47 13.37
CA TYR A 185 15.20 22.13 13.59
C TYR A 185 14.80 21.53 14.95
N LYS A 186 14.89 22.30 16.05
CA LYS A 186 14.50 21.82 17.38
C LYS A 186 13.01 21.56 17.50
N GLU A 187 12.18 22.44 16.95
CA GLU A 187 10.72 22.30 16.91
C GLU A 187 10.31 21.03 16.16
N ILE A 188 10.83 20.85 14.94
CA ILE A 188 10.59 19.65 14.12
C ILE A 188 11.05 18.37 14.84
N LEU A 189 12.21 18.40 15.50
CA LEU A 189 12.74 17.25 16.24
C LEU A 189 11.83 16.85 17.41
N MET A 190 11.30 17.82 18.16
CA MET A 190 10.36 17.56 19.26
C MET A 190 9.03 16.98 18.76
N LEU A 191 8.47 17.56 17.68
CA LEU A 191 7.22 17.07 17.09
C LEU A 191 7.37 15.67 16.48
N TRP A 192 8.48 15.39 15.78
CA TRP A 192 8.78 14.05 15.25
C TRP A 192 8.90 13.02 16.39
N LYS A 193 9.56 13.36 17.50
CA LYS A 193 9.68 12.46 18.67
C LYS A 193 8.37 12.28 19.44
N ALA A 194 7.46 13.26 19.41
CA ALA A 194 6.09 13.07 19.89
C ALA A 194 5.29 12.12 18.96
N PHE A 195 5.44 12.30 17.64
CA PHE A 195 4.79 11.46 16.62
C PHE A 195 5.27 10.00 16.66
N GLU A 196 6.56 9.72 16.88
CA GLU A 196 7.06 8.35 17.06
C GLU A 196 6.35 7.59 18.20
N LYS A 197 5.94 8.31 19.26
CA LYS A 197 5.25 7.74 20.42
C LYS A 197 3.75 7.59 20.19
N PHE A 198 3.13 8.55 19.51
CA PHE A 198 1.69 8.57 19.20
C PHE A 198 1.44 8.97 17.73
N PRO A 199 1.71 8.08 16.76
CA PRO A 199 1.68 8.45 15.36
C PRO A 199 0.25 8.56 14.83
N ILE A 200 -0.02 9.65 14.11
CA ILE A 200 -1.34 9.99 13.54
C ILE A 200 -1.27 9.76 12.03
N PHE A 201 -1.96 8.74 11.52
CA PHE A 201 -1.92 8.39 10.10
C PHE A 201 -2.94 9.12 9.22
N GLY A 202 -3.75 10.02 9.80
CA GLY A 202 -4.59 10.97 9.04
C GLY A 202 -5.71 10.31 8.22
N VAL A 203 -6.24 9.18 8.69
CA VAL A 203 -7.40 8.51 8.09
C VAL A 203 -8.60 8.69 9.00
N ASP A 204 -9.28 9.83 8.82
CA ASP A 204 -10.52 10.12 9.52
C ASP A 204 -11.66 9.26 8.95
N TYR A 205 -12.58 8.80 9.81
CA TYR A 205 -13.71 7.96 9.41
C TYR A 205 -15.01 8.44 10.07
N THR A 206 -16.05 8.58 9.25
CA THR A 206 -17.39 8.99 9.67
C THR A 206 -18.38 7.87 9.34
N PHE A 207 -18.97 7.27 10.39
CA PHE A 207 -19.97 6.21 10.24
C PHE A 207 -21.25 6.73 9.58
N GLU A 208 -21.49 6.38 8.31
CA GLU A 208 -22.77 6.67 7.64
C GLU A 208 -23.89 5.69 8.00
N HIS A 209 -23.56 4.56 8.66
CA HIS A 209 -24.52 3.63 9.27
C HIS A 209 -23.91 3.03 10.55
N GLN A 210 -24.74 2.88 11.59
CA GLN A 210 -24.36 2.18 12.83
C GLN A 210 -24.94 0.77 12.82
N ALA A 211 -24.09 -0.23 12.61
CA ALA A 211 -24.33 -1.57 13.15
C ALA A 211 -23.99 -1.56 14.66
N PRO A 212 -24.71 -2.29 15.53
CA PRO A 212 -24.42 -2.30 16.96
C PRO A 212 -23.01 -2.79 17.30
N LEU A 213 -22.23 -1.96 17.99
CA LEU A 213 -20.88 -2.29 18.46
C LEU A 213 -20.93 -3.35 19.57
N GLN A 214 -20.86 -4.63 19.19
CA GLN A 214 -20.56 -5.70 20.16
C GLN A 214 -19.10 -5.59 20.62
N GLN A 215 -18.91 -5.34 21.91
CA GLN A 215 -17.59 -5.40 22.56
C GLN A 215 -17.14 -6.87 22.67
N SER A 216 -16.50 -7.40 21.62
CA SER A 216 -15.84 -8.71 21.66
C SER A 216 -14.49 -8.60 22.39
N ASN A 217 -14.29 -9.40 23.43
CA ASN A 217 -12.99 -9.54 24.09
C ASN A 217 -11.90 -9.94 23.07
N MET A 218 -10.66 -9.49 23.28
CA MET A 218 -9.52 -9.97 22.49
C MET A 218 -9.14 -11.38 22.94
N GLU A 219 -9.51 -12.39 22.15
CA GLU A 219 -9.05 -13.77 22.37
C GLU A 219 -7.54 -13.85 22.11
N GLN A 220 -6.76 -14.14 23.17
CA GLN A 220 -5.34 -14.42 23.06
C GLN A 220 -5.12 -15.85 22.55
N TYR A 221 -4.96 -16.01 21.24
CA TYR A 221 -4.56 -17.30 20.66
C TYR A 221 -3.09 -17.61 20.96
N THR A 222 -2.84 -18.66 21.72
CA THR A 222 -1.50 -19.25 21.89
C THR A 222 -1.10 -20.02 20.62
N GLU A 223 0.07 -19.73 20.08
CA GLU A 223 0.60 -20.44 18.91
C GLU A 223 1.10 -21.84 19.33
N ILE A 224 0.44 -22.88 18.83
CA ILE A 224 1.02 -24.24 18.82
C ILE A 224 2.00 -24.29 17.66
N GLN A 225 3.27 -24.54 17.95
CA GLN A 225 4.31 -24.68 16.93
C GLN A 225 4.12 -26.00 16.18
N ASP A 226 3.86 -25.90 14.88
CA ASP A 226 3.91 -27.03 13.97
C ASP A 226 4.52 -26.60 12.62
N ASN A 227 4.99 -27.58 11.84
CA ASN A 227 6.09 -27.36 10.91
C ASN A 227 5.84 -26.35 9.77
N GLN A 228 6.93 -25.73 9.32
CA GLN A 228 6.94 -24.65 8.31
C GLN A 228 6.48 -25.13 6.94
N ILE A 229 5.18 -24.99 6.65
CA ILE A 229 4.65 -25.13 5.29
C ILE A 229 5.28 -24.03 4.42
N GLU A 230 5.95 -24.43 3.35
CA GLU A 230 6.75 -23.52 2.51
C GLU A 230 5.92 -22.37 1.95
N ILE A 231 6.44 -21.16 2.18
CA ILE A 231 5.81 -19.88 1.79
C ILE A 231 5.59 -19.79 0.26
N SER A 232 6.39 -20.52 -0.53
CA SER A 232 6.30 -20.64 -2.00
C SER A 232 4.88 -20.94 -2.49
N ASN A 233 4.29 -22.05 -2.03
CA ASN A 233 3.24 -22.73 -2.79
C ASN A 233 1.85 -22.05 -2.68
N VAL A 234 1.71 -21.08 -1.77
CA VAL A 234 0.45 -20.33 -1.57
C VAL A 234 0.41 -19.06 -2.41
N PHE A 235 1.55 -18.47 -2.79
CA PHE A 235 1.55 -17.28 -3.66
C PHE A 235 1.16 -17.59 -5.11
N GLY A 236 1.28 -18.85 -5.55
CA GLY A 236 0.92 -19.30 -6.89
C GLY A 236 -0.49 -18.87 -7.33
N TYR A 237 -1.48 -18.97 -6.44
CA TYR A 237 -2.90 -18.69 -6.73
C TYR A 237 -3.19 -17.20 -6.99
N TYR A 238 -2.35 -16.28 -6.50
CA TYR A 238 -2.60 -14.84 -6.56
C TYR A 238 -1.86 -14.13 -7.69
N PHE A 239 -1.02 -14.80 -8.49
CA PHE A 239 -0.40 -14.13 -9.63
C PHE A 239 -1.46 -13.72 -10.67
N SER A 240 -1.39 -12.47 -11.15
CA SER A 240 -1.84 -12.19 -12.52
C SER A 240 -0.86 -12.84 -13.49
N GLU A 241 -1.32 -13.22 -14.67
CA GLU A 241 -0.43 -13.77 -15.71
C GLU A 241 0.77 -12.84 -16.00
N GLY A 242 1.94 -13.44 -16.22
CA GLY A 242 3.19 -12.69 -16.40
C GLY A 242 3.94 -12.41 -15.08
N SER A 243 4.22 -13.45 -14.29
CA SER A 243 5.10 -13.37 -13.10
C SER A 243 6.54 -12.91 -13.42
N ASN A 244 6.96 -13.00 -14.69
CA ASN A 244 8.19 -12.42 -15.21
C ASN A 244 7.87 -11.63 -16.49
N GLN A 245 7.52 -10.35 -16.37
CA GLN A 245 7.53 -9.45 -17.53
C GLN A 245 8.96 -9.36 -18.05
N ARG A 246 9.21 -9.83 -19.27
CA ARG A 246 10.56 -9.79 -19.85
C ARG A 246 10.89 -8.37 -20.30
N LYS A 247 12.18 -8.07 -20.42
CA LYS A 247 12.64 -6.72 -20.75
C LYS A 247 12.06 -6.29 -22.11
N PRO A 248 11.42 -5.11 -22.21
CA PRO A 248 10.91 -4.64 -23.49
C PRO A 248 12.05 -4.28 -24.45
N SER A 249 11.88 -4.61 -25.72
CA SER A 249 12.76 -4.19 -26.82
C SER A 249 11.93 -3.59 -27.96
N PHE A 250 12.59 -3.03 -28.98
CA PHE A 250 11.90 -2.40 -30.11
C PHE A 250 11.49 -3.46 -31.15
N SER A 251 10.18 -3.71 -31.25
CA SER A 251 9.64 -4.58 -32.29
C SER A 251 9.51 -3.83 -33.60
N ILE A 252 10.36 -4.14 -34.57
CA ILE A 252 10.29 -3.63 -35.94
C ILE A 252 8.93 -3.98 -36.58
N TYR A 253 8.38 -5.16 -36.28
CA TYR A 253 7.08 -5.63 -36.80
C TYR A 253 5.89 -4.80 -36.32
N LEU A 254 5.94 -4.29 -35.07
CA LEU A 254 4.86 -3.47 -34.50
C LEU A 254 5.14 -1.97 -34.57
N GLY A 255 6.38 -1.55 -34.82
CA GLY A 255 6.84 -0.16 -34.66
C GLY A 255 6.83 0.33 -33.20
N LEU A 256 6.77 -0.59 -32.23
CA LEU A 256 6.51 -0.31 -30.81
C LEU A 256 7.51 -1.01 -29.89
N ALA A 257 7.69 -0.46 -28.68
CA ALA A 257 8.35 -1.18 -27.60
C ALA A 257 7.43 -2.30 -27.09
N ALA A 258 7.88 -3.55 -27.19
CA ALA A 258 7.10 -4.74 -26.85
C ALA A 258 7.96 -5.74 -26.06
N GLU A 259 7.32 -6.70 -25.39
CA GLU A 259 8.02 -7.88 -24.89
C GLU A 259 8.41 -8.76 -26.10
N GLU A 260 9.66 -9.22 -26.15
CA GLU A 260 10.10 -10.16 -27.21
C GLU A 260 9.26 -11.45 -27.13
N PRO A 261 8.92 -12.12 -28.26
CA PRO A 261 8.26 -13.42 -28.20
C PRO A 261 9.17 -14.46 -27.50
N ARG A 262 8.67 -15.68 -27.26
CA ARG A 262 9.52 -16.75 -26.70
C ARG A 262 10.36 -17.34 -27.83
N GLU A 263 11.43 -18.07 -27.49
CA GLU A 263 12.38 -18.63 -28.49
C GLU A 263 11.74 -19.55 -29.55
N ALA A 264 10.51 -20.03 -29.30
CA ALA A 264 9.72 -20.84 -30.23
C ALA A 264 8.47 -20.13 -30.79
N SER A 265 8.35 -18.79 -30.69
CA SER A 265 7.24 -18.03 -31.27
C SER A 265 7.67 -16.72 -31.95
N THR A 266 6.81 -16.20 -32.83
CA THR A 266 6.95 -14.88 -33.45
C THR A 266 5.73 -14.02 -33.09
N LEU A 267 5.81 -12.70 -33.24
CA LEU A 267 4.66 -11.83 -33.00
C LEU A 267 3.51 -12.07 -34.00
N GLN A 268 3.82 -12.56 -35.20
CA GLN A 268 2.82 -12.96 -36.19
C GLN A 268 2.12 -14.27 -35.78
N ASN A 269 2.88 -15.30 -35.40
CA ASN A 269 2.34 -16.59 -34.95
C ASN A 269 1.57 -16.49 -33.60
N LEU A 270 1.76 -15.40 -32.84
CA LEU A 270 1.00 -15.08 -31.63
C LEU A 270 -0.30 -14.31 -31.94
N TRP A 271 -0.47 -13.82 -33.16
CA TRP A 271 -1.64 -13.04 -33.61
C TRP A 271 -2.56 -13.85 -34.54
N GLU A 272 -2.00 -14.76 -35.34
CA GLU A 272 -2.74 -15.64 -36.24
C GLU A 272 -3.40 -16.80 -35.47
N LEU A 273 -4.72 -16.75 -35.34
CA LEU A 273 -5.55 -17.74 -34.61
C LEU A 273 -5.68 -19.11 -35.30
N VAL A 274 -5.18 -19.26 -36.53
CA VAL A 274 -5.30 -20.48 -37.34
C VAL A 274 -3.95 -20.71 -38.04
N PRO A 275 -3.37 -21.93 -37.99
CA PRO A 275 -2.18 -22.23 -38.77
C PRO A 275 -2.50 -22.17 -40.27
N GLN A 276 -1.70 -21.44 -41.04
CA GLN A 276 -1.83 -21.42 -42.50
C GLN A 276 -1.49 -22.81 -43.06
N THR A 277 -2.36 -23.30 -43.96
CA THR A 277 -2.30 -24.62 -44.61
C THR A 277 -1.44 -24.61 -45.86
#